data_AF-C9YFG8-F1
#
_entry.id   AF-C9YFG8-F1
#
_cell.length_a   1.000
_cell.length_b   1.000
_cell.length_c   1.000
_cell.angle_alpha   90.00
_cell.angle_beta   90.00
_cell.angle_gamma   90.00
#
_symmetry.space_group_name_H-M   'P 1'
#
loop_
_entity.id
_entity.type
_entity.pdbx_description
1 polymer ?
#
loop_
_entity_poly.entity_id
_entity_poly.type
_entity_poly.pdbx_seq_one_letter_code
_entity_poly.pdbx_strand_id
1 'polypeptide(L)'
;MTMLGEIVWLMAHSPLHKGWPMASIFQWVVPALMHKQCRLYKRDGRPVAYVAWARMSKEVEEGYVLNPRSLNPKDWTSGERGWIVDWIAPFGDSALVMKDLREGLFKDEVGRALRVKPGSDEMQIIYIHGANAAGKAQDPDMNPPVDLEGASKRAEHRAQLNTPAAAA
;
A
#
# COMPACT_ATOMS: atom_id res chain seq x y z
N MET A 1 10.84 -21.16 -10.41
CA MET A 1 10.50 -20.55 -9.11
C MET A 1 9.11 -19.97 -9.22
N THR A 2 8.21 -20.24 -8.27
CA THR A 2 6.87 -19.61 -8.27
C THR A 2 7.00 -18.13 -7.88
N MET A 3 6.11 -17.27 -8.37
CA MET A 3 6.16 -15.82 -8.13
C MET A 3 6.23 -15.49 -6.62
N LEU A 4 5.52 -16.25 -5.77
CA LEU A 4 5.61 -16.13 -4.31
C LEU A 4 7.04 -16.30 -3.78
N GLY A 5 7.76 -17.33 -4.23
CA GLY A 5 9.14 -17.57 -3.79
C GLY A 5 10.08 -16.44 -4.21
N GLU A 6 9.86 -15.83 -5.37
CA GLU A 6 10.64 -14.69 -5.85
C GLU A 6 10.39 -13.43 -5.00
N ILE A 7 9.15 -13.20 -4.60
CA ILE A 7 8.78 -12.09 -3.71
C ILE A 7 9.40 -12.29 -2.32
N VAL A 8 9.30 -13.48 -1.75
CA VAL A 8 9.90 -13.81 -0.44
C VAL A 8 11.43 -13.64 -0.49
N TRP A 9 12.06 -14.02 -1.61
CA TRP A 9 13.49 -13.79 -1.80
C TRP A 9 13.84 -12.29 -1.85
N LEU A 10 13.03 -11.47 -2.53
CA LEU A 10 13.21 -10.00 -2.51
C LEU A 10 13.00 -9.41 -1.11
N MET A 11 12.01 -9.90 -0.35
CA MET A 11 11.79 -9.49 1.05
C MET A 11 13.03 -9.73 1.92
N ALA A 12 13.67 -10.90 1.77
CA ALA A 12 14.89 -11.25 2.50
C ALA A 12 16.08 -10.31 2.20
N HIS A 13 16.12 -9.69 1.02
CA HIS A 13 17.16 -8.72 0.63
C HIS A 13 16.80 -7.27 0.96
N SER A 14 15.58 -6.99 1.42
CA SER A 14 15.14 -5.63 1.76
C SER A 14 15.36 -5.35 3.24
N PRO A 15 16.08 -4.27 3.62
CA PRO A 15 16.27 -3.90 5.02
C PRO A 15 14.96 -3.71 5.79
N LEU A 16 13.90 -3.23 5.12
CA LEU A 16 12.59 -2.99 5.70
C LEU A 16 11.82 -4.30 5.94
N HIS A 17 11.94 -5.28 5.03
CA HIS A 17 11.08 -6.48 5.02
C HIS A 17 11.75 -7.72 5.61
N LYS A 18 13.09 -7.79 5.66
CA LYS A 18 13.83 -8.98 6.10
C LYS A 18 13.51 -9.42 7.54
N GLY A 19 13.03 -8.49 8.37
CA GLY A 19 12.64 -8.76 9.76
C GLY A 19 11.15 -9.04 9.95
N TRP A 20 10.34 -9.02 8.89
CA TRP A 20 8.90 -9.24 9.02
C TRP A 20 8.62 -10.71 9.35
N PRO A 21 7.64 -10.99 10.23
CA PRO A 21 7.21 -12.36 10.50
C PRO A 21 6.74 -13.07 9.21
N MET A 22 6.97 -14.37 9.10
CA MET A 22 6.48 -15.15 7.94
C MET A 22 4.97 -15.03 7.73
N ALA A 23 4.19 -14.89 8.81
CA ALA A 23 2.75 -14.66 8.74
C ALA A 23 2.37 -13.39 7.95
N SER A 24 3.25 -12.40 7.85
CA SER A 24 3.04 -11.17 7.07
C SER A 24 2.89 -11.45 5.56
N ILE A 25 3.37 -12.59 5.06
CA ILE A 25 3.13 -13.01 3.67
C ILE A 25 1.63 -13.16 3.38
N PHE A 26 0.87 -13.73 4.32
CA PHE A 26 -0.58 -13.88 4.18
C PHE A 26 -1.34 -12.56 4.24
N GLN A 27 -0.75 -11.55 4.87
CA GLN A 27 -1.31 -10.22 4.99
C GLN A 27 -1.03 -9.37 3.74
N TRP A 28 0.19 -9.42 3.19
CA TRP A 28 0.67 -8.46 2.20
C TRP A 28 0.92 -9.03 0.81
N VAL A 29 1.28 -10.31 0.70
CA VAL A 29 1.69 -10.92 -0.57
C VAL A 29 0.59 -11.79 -1.16
N VAL A 30 -0.03 -12.64 -0.33
CA VAL A 30 -1.10 -13.54 -0.77
C VAL A 30 -2.29 -12.77 -1.36
N PRO A 31 -2.81 -11.70 -0.73
CA PRO A 31 -3.93 -10.97 -1.29
C PRO A 31 -3.57 -10.26 -2.61
N ALA A 32 -2.34 -9.75 -2.71
CA ALA A 32 -1.83 -9.14 -3.94
C ALA A 32 -1.80 -10.14 -5.11
N LEU A 33 -1.36 -11.37 -4.85
CA LEU A 33 -1.35 -12.45 -5.83
C LEU A 33 -2.77 -12.90 -6.20
N MET A 34 -3.64 -13.10 -5.20
CA MET A 34 -5.03 -13.53 -5.41
C MET A 34 -5.82 -12.56 -6.28
N HIS A 35 -5.67 -11.26 -6.02
CA HIS A 35 -6.36 -10.20 -6.77
C HIS A 35 -5.62 -9.77 -8.03
N LYS A 36 -4.46 -10.36 -8.35
CA LYS A 36 -3.57 -9.93 -9.44
C LYS A 36 -3.19 -8.44 -9.34
N GLN A 37 -3.13 -7.91 -8.12
CA GLN A 37 -2.77 -6.52 -7.83
C GLN A 37 -1.30 -6.42 -7.39
N CYS A 38 -0.41 -7.04 -8.15
CA CYS A 38 1.02 -6.92 -7.96
C CYS A 38 1.79 -7.06 -9.28
N ARG A 39 3.02 -6.57 -9.29
CA ARG A 39 3.96 -6.73 -10.40
C ARG A 39 5.33 -7.11 -9.87
N LEU A 40 5.90 -8.16 -10.45
CA LEU A 40 7.27 -8.59 -10.21
C LEU A 40 8.13 -8.21 -11.42
N TYR A 41 9.26 -7.57 -11.17
CA TYR A 41 10.22 -7.15 -12.18
C TYR A 41 11.43 -8.06 -12.15
N LYS A 42 11.95 -8.39 -13.32
CA LYS A 42 13.14 -9.22 -13.47
C LYS A 42 14.16 -8.55 -14.39
N ARG A 43 15.44 -8.75 -14.08
CA ARG A 43 16.59 -8.44 -14.94
C ARG A 43 17.42 -9.71 -15.07
N ASP A 44 17.73 -10.11 -16.30
CA ASP A 44 18.49 -11.34 -16.60
C ASP A 44 17.92 -12.59 -15.91
N GLY A 45 16.58 -12.70 -15.90
CA GLY A 45 15.86 -13.81 -15.28
C GLY A 45 15.80 -13.79 -13.75
N ARG A 46 16.42 -12.81 -13.08
CA ARG A 46 16.42 -12.68 -11.61
C ARG A 46 15.43 -11.62 -11.14
N PRO A 47 14.66 -11.86 -10.05
CA PRO A 47 13.78 -10.85 -9.50
C PRO A 47 14.59 -9.67 -8.97
N VAL A 48 14.18 -8.45 -9.32
CA VAL A 48 14.86 -7.21 -8.90
C VAL A 48 13.95 -6.25 -8.16
N ALA A 49 12.64 -6.32 -8.41
CA ALA A 49 11.67 -5.54 -7.67
C ALA A 49 10.28 -6.19 -7.65
N TYR A 50 9.49 -5.81 -6.66
CA TYR A 50 8.09 -6.18 -6.47
C TYR A 50 7.32 -4.95 -6.01
N VAL A 51 6.11 -4.77 -6.54
CA VAL A 51 5.16 -3.75 -6.10
C VAL A 51 3.79 -4.40 -5.96
N ALA A 52 3.07 -4.03 -4.90
CA ALA A 52 1.68 -4.40 -4.70
C ALA A 52 0.81 -3.16 -4.49
N TRP A 53 -0.44 -3.26 -4.93
CA TRP A 53 -1.42 -2.20 -4.76
C TRP A 53 -2.77 -2.73 -4.32
N ALA A 54 -3.59 -1.84 -3.77
CA ALA A 54 -4.97 -2.08 -3.42
C ALA A 54 -5.84 -0.93 -3.93
N ARG A 55 -7.13 -1.23 -4.12
CA ARG A 55 -8.19 -0.29 -4.45
C ARG A 55 -9.20 -0.29 -3.30
N MET A 56 -9.16 0.75 -2.49
CA MET A 56 -9.87 0.80 -1.21
C MET A 56 -11.14 1.67 -1.30
N SER A 57 -12.15 1.34 -0.50
CA SER A 57 -13.21 2.29 -0.16
C SER A 57 -12.65 3.41 0.72
N LYS A 58 -13.42 4.50 0.91
CA LYS A 58 -13.03 5.58 1.81
C LYS A 58 -12.88 5.08 3.24
N GLU A 59 -13.80 4.25 3.71
CA GLU A 59 -13.82 3.70 5.07
C GLU A 59 -12.63 2.77 5.32
N VAL A 60 -12.28 1.93 4.34
CA VAL A 60 -11.10 1.05 4.42
C VAL A 60 -9.82 1.86 4.41
N GLU A 61 -9.72 2.87 3.53
CA GLU A 61 -8.56 3.77 3.47
C GLU A 61 -8.32 4.44 4.83
N GLU A 62 -9.37 4.98 5.45
CA GLU A 62 -9.29 5.64 6.76
C GLU A 62 -8.76 4.71 7.85
N GLY A 63 -9.20 3.45 7.88
CA GLY A 63 -8.65 2.46 8.80
C GLY A 63 -7.17 2.15 8.50
N TYR A 64 -6.85 2.00 7.22
CA TYR A 64 -5.51 1.66 6.75
C TYR A 64 -4.47 2.75 7.10
N VAL A 65 -4.81 4.03 6.93
CA VAL A 65 -3.85 5.12 7.21
C VAL A 65 -3.59 5.32 8.71
N LEU A 66 -4.54 4.96 9.57
CA LEU A 66 -4.36 4.97 11.02
C LEU A 66 -3.62 3.73 11.52
N ASN A 67 -3.90 2.58 10.92
CA ASN A 67 -3.25 1.32 11.22
C ASN A 67 -3.15 0.47 9.95
N PRO A 68 -1.96 0.39 9.31
CA PRO A 68 -1.79 -0.38 8.08
C PRO A 68 -2.19 -1.85 8.22
N ARG A 69 -2.03 -2.42 9.42
CA ARG A 69 -2.41 -3.83 9.69
C ARG A 69 -3.92 -4.08 9.67
N SER A 70 -4.75 -3.04 9.58
CA SER A 70 -6.21 -3.17 9.52
C SER A 70 -6.74 -3.63 8.15
N LEU A 71 -5.92 -3.55 7.08
CA LEU A 71 -6.33 -3.92 5.73
C LEU A 71 -6.51 -5.43 5.59
N ASN A 72 -7.74 -5.94 5.51
CA ASN A 72 -7.95 -7.38 5.35
C ASN A 72 -7.87 -7.80 3.88
N PRO A 73 -7.57 -9.08 3.56
CA PRO A 73 -7.50 -9.57 2.18
C PRO A 73 -8.72 -9.25 1.29
N LYS A 74 -9.93 -9.22 1.87
CA LYS A 74 -11.18 -8.89 1.17
C LYS A 74 -11.29 -7.39 0.81
N ASP A 75 -10.57 -6.53 1.54
CA ASP A 75 -10.70 -5.08 1.44
C ASP A 75 -9.78 -4.50 0.34
N TRP A 76 -8.92 -5.33 -0.27
CA TRP A 76 -7.99 -4.95 -1.34
C TRP A 76 -8.67 -4.46 -2.62
N THR A 77 -9.95 -4.76 -2.80
CA THR A 77 -10.78 -4.38 -3.95
C THR A 77 -12.11 -3.77 -3.49
N SER A 78 -12.11 -3.06 -2.37
CA SER A 78 -13.32 -2.52 -1.73
C SER A 78 -13.84 -1.22 -2.34
N GLY A 79 -13.09 -0.57 -3.24
CA GLY A 79 -13.50 0.67 -3.87
C GLY A 79 -12.51 1.10 -4.95
N GLU A 80 -12.42 2.40 -5.22
CA GLU A 80 -11.63 2.97 -6.32
C GLU A 80 -10.37 3.74 -5.88
N ARG A 81 -10.15 3.90 -4.56
CA ARG A 81 -9.03 4.70 -4.05
C ARG A 81 -7.74 3.88 -4.14
N GLY A 82 -6.89 4.21 -5.10
CA GLY A 82 -5.64 3.50 -5.35
C GLY A 82 -4.56 3.74 -4.29
N TRP A 83 -3.96 2.67 -3.80
CA TRP A 83 -2.85 2.66 -2.86
C TRP A 83 -1.73 1.71 -3.28
N ILE A 84 -0.49 2.17 -3.29
CA ILE A 84 0.67 1.28 -3.23
C ILE A 84 0.83 0.83 -1.79
N VAL A 85 0.65 -0.47 -1.56
CA VAL A 85 0.66 -1.06 -0.21
C VAL A 85 1.98 -1.73 0.14
N ASP A 86 2.76 -2.12 -0.88
CA ASP A 86 4.10 -2.68 -0.71
C ASP A 86 5.01 -2.33 -1.88
N TRP A 87 6.29 -2.07 -1.59
CA TRP A 87 7.33 -1.70 -2.55
C TRP A 87 8.68 -2.27 -2.12
N ILE A 88 9.22 -3.18 -2.92
CA ILE A 88 10.46 -3.88 -2.64
C ILE A 88 11.37 -3.79 -3.86
N ALA A 89 12.47 -3.03 -3.78
CA ALA A 89 13.46 -2.89 -4.85
C ALA A 89 14.88 -2.78 -4.27
N PRO A 90 15.41 -3.87 -3.67
CA PRO A 90 16.59 -3.82 -2.82
C PRO A 90 17.90 -3.58 -3.59
N PHE A 91 17.88 -3.67 -4.92
CA PHE A 91 19.07 -3.52 -5.78
C PHE A 91 19.11 -2.20 -6.57
N GLY A 92 18.29 -1.22 -6.18
CA GLY A 92 18.32 0.13 -6.77
C GLY A 92 17.38 0.34 -7.97
N ASP A 93 16.53 -0.64 -8.29
CA ASP A 93 15.64 -0.59 -9.47
C ASP A 93 14.39 0.31 -9.30
N SER A 94 14.23 0.98 -8.16
CA SER A 94 13.05 1.81 -7.85
C SER A 94 12.72 2.85 -8.92
N ALA A 95 13.73 3.52 -9.51
CA ALA A 95 13.48 4.54 -10.53
C ALA A 95 12.87 3.96 -11.82
N LEU A 96 13.34 2.79 -12.25
CA LEU A 96 12.82 2.10 -13.43
C LEU A 96 11.42 1.56 -13.18
N VAL A 97 11.18 0.99 -11.99
CA VAL A 97 9.84 0.53 -11.58
C VAL A 97 8.85 1.70 -11.53
N MET A 98 9.25 2.83 -10.94
CA MET A 98 8.41 4.03 -10.87
C MET A 98 8.06 4.53 -12.27
N LYS A 99 9.02 4.53 -13.20
CA LYS A 99 8.79 4.92 -14.58
C LYS A 99 7.78 3.99 -15.27
N ASP A 100 7.97 2.67 -15.18
CA ASP A 100 7.04 1.70 -15.78
C ASP A 100 5.62 1.83 -15.22
N LEU A 101 5.47 2.01 -13.90
CA LEU A 101 4.16 2.21 -13.29
C LEU A 101 3.51 3.53 -13.75
N ARG A 102 4.28 4.62 -13.80
CA ARG A 102 3.80 5.96 -14.17
C ARG A 102 3.45 6.08 -15.65
N GLU A 103 4.19 5.43 -16.54
CA GLU A 103 4.01 5.54 -17.99
C GLU A 103 3.19 4.38 -18.58
N GLY A 104 3.10 3.27 -17.86
CA GLY A 104 2.37 2.07 -18.28
C GLY A 104 1.13 1.82 -17.43
N LEU A 105 1.29 1.06 -16.35
CA LEU A 105 0.16 0.45 -15.62
C LEU A 105 -0.84 1.49 -15.07
N PHE A 106 -0.34 2.61 -14.54
CA PHE A 106 -1.15 3.63 -13.87
C PHE A 106 -1.11 4.98 -14.62
N LYS A 107 -0.84 4.95 -15.93
CA LYS A 107 -0.60 6.16 -16.73
C LYS A 107 -1.65 7.28 -16.60
N ASP A 108 -2.91 6.91 -16.42
CA ASP A 108 -4.05 7.82 -16.35
C ASP A 108 -4.68 7.88 -14.94
N GLU A 109 -4.00 7.34 -13.94
CA GLU A 109 -4.51 7.18 -12.57
C GLU A 109 -3.80 8.06 -11.54
N VAL A 110 -4.49 8.30 -10.44
CA VAL A 110 -3.96 8.90 -9.21
C VAL A 110 -3.93 7.85 -8.11
N GLY A 111 -3.01 7.98 -7.17
CA GLY A 111 -2.90 7.04 -6.07
C GLY A 111 -2.16 7.64 -4.89
N ARG A 112 -2.03 6.81 -3.86
CA ARG A 112 -1.41 7.17 -2.59
C ARG A 112 -0.43 6.08 -2.16
N ALA A 113 0.47 6.39 -1.24
CA ALA A 113 1.28 5.39 -0.53
C ALA A 113 1.63 5.89 0.86
N LEU A 114 1.98 4.97 1.76
CA LEU A 114 2.58 5.31 3.04
C LEU A 114 4.10 5.24 2.92
N ARG A 115 4.77 6.31 3.33
CA ARG A 115 6.23 6.37 3.40
C ARG A 115 6.68 6.47 4.85
N VAL A 116 7.38 5.46 5.33
CA VAL A 116 8.07 5.51 6.62
C VAL A 116 9.17 6.57 6.56
N LYS A 117 9.18 7.50 7.51
CA LYS A 117 10.26 8.48 7.63
C LYS A 117 11.52 7.76 8.15
N PRO A 118 12.70 7.93 7.50
CA PRO A 118 13.93 7.31 7.99
C PRO A 118 14.21 7.68 9.45
N GLY A 119 14.42 6.67 10.30
CA GLY A 119 14.70 6.86 11.73
C GLY A 119 13.52 7.26 12.60
N SER A 120 12.28 7.13 12.10
CA SER A 120 11.05 7.44 12.84
C SER A 120 10.00 6.36 12.60
N ASP A 121 9.12 6.17 13.59
CA ASP A 121 7.94 5.32 13.46
C ASP A 121 6.76 6.05 12.79
N GLU A 122 6.96 7.32 12.39
CA GLU A 122 5.96 8.09 11.66
C GLU A 122 5.93 7.72 10.18
N MET A 123 4.70 7.61 9.66
CA MET A 123 4.44 7.45 8.23
C MET A 123 3.85 8.74 7.66
N GLN A 124 4.23 9.06 6.43
CA GLN A 124 3.66 10.15 5.65
C GLN A 124 2.84 9.59 4.48
N ILE A 125 1.65 10.14 4.27
CA ILE A 125 0.89 9.90 3.03
C ILE A 125 1.57 10.67 1.91
N ILE A 126 1.98 9.95 0.87
CA ILE A 126 2.44 10.53 -0.38
C ILE A 126 1.36 10.37 -1.44
N TYR A 127 1.16 11.41 -2.23
CA TYR A 127 0.28 11.38 -3.40
C TYR A 127 1.12 11.17 -4.64
N ILE A 128 0.68 10.24 -5.47
CA ILE A 128 1.36 9.82 -6.71
C ILE A 128 0.37 9.86 -7.86
N HIS A 129 0.90 9.96 -9.08
CA HIS A 129 0.08 10.01 -10.28
C HIS A 129 0.83 9.48 -11.49
N GLY A 130 0.07 8.93 -12.44
CA GLY A 130 0.52 8.57 -13.77
C GLY A 130 0.92 9.77 -14.62
N ALA A 131 1.61 9.50 -15.72
CA ALA A 131 2.14 10.52 -16.62
C ALA A 131 1.06 11.48 -17.14
N ASN A 132 -0.15 10.98 -17.41
CA ASN A 132 -1.27 11.76 -17.95
C ASN A 132 -2.25 12.24 -16.88
N ALA A 133 -2.02 11.89 -15.61
CA ALA A 133 -2.95 12.16 -14.52
C ALA A 133 -2.60 13.44 -13.71
N ALA A 134 -1.70 14.28 -14.22
CA ALA A 134 -1.28 15.50 -13.50
C ALA A 134 -2.46 16.44 -13.18
N GLY A 135 -3.39 16.62 -14.13
CA GLY A 135 -4.61 17.40 -13.89
C GLY A 135 -5.52 16.76 -12.83
N LYS A 136 -5.77 15.45 -12.95
CA LYS A 136 -6.55 14.69 -11.95
C LYS A 136 -5.93 14.76 -10.55
N ALA A 137 -4.60 14.80 -10.45
CA ALA A 137 -3.89 14.82 -9.18
C ALA A 137 -4.13 16.12 -8.39
N GLN A 138 -4.38 17.23 -9.10
CA GLN A 138 -4.63 18.56 -8.53
C GLN A 138 -6.11 18.83 -8.26
N ASP A 139 -6.99 18.03 -8.86
CA ASP A 139 -8.44 18.15 -8.73
C ASP A 139 -8.94 17.36 -7.50
N PRO A 140 -9.48 18.03 -6.45
CA PRO A 140 -9.96 17.36 -5.24
C PRO A 140 -11.16 16.43 -5.46
N ASP A 141 -11.94 16.61 -6.51
CA ASP A 141 -13.07 15.72 -6.82
C ASP A 141 -12.57 14.40 -7.43
N MET A 142 -11.49 14.48 -8.22
CA MET A 142 -10.87 13.34 -8.89
C MET A 142 -9.80 12.65 -8.01
N ASN A 143 -9.12 13.40 -7.14
CA ASN A 143 -8.11 12.91 -6.21
C ASN A 143 -8.36 13.43 -4.79
N PRO A 144 -9.49 13.04 -4.17
CA PRO A 144 -9.87 13.52 -2.84
C PRO A 144 -8.78 13.29 -1.79
N PRO A 145 -8.50 14.27 -0.92
CA PRO A 145 -7.54 14.08 0.16
C PRO A 145 -8.01 12.99 1.12
N VAL A 146 -7.08 12.49 1.94
CA VAL A 146 -7.41 11.54 3.01
C VAL A 146 -7.90 12.36 4.20
N ASP A 147 -9.10 12.07 4.68
CA ASP A 147 -9.71 12.72 5.84
C ASP A 147 -9.11 12.14 7.14
N LEU A 148 -7.84 12.48 7.42
CA LEU A 148 -7.13 11.97 8.59
C LEU A 148 -7.77 12.41 9.91
N GLU A 149 -8.17 13.67 10.01
CA GLU A 149 -8.76 14.21 11.25
C GLU A 149 -10.12 13.56 11.53
N GLY A 150 -10.97 13.44 10.51
CA GLY A 150 -12.24 12.75 10.63
C GLY A 150 -12.06 11.25 10.92
N ALA A 151 -11.07 10.60 10.30
CA ALA A 151 -10.75 9.20 10.56
C ALA A 151 -10.39 8.98 12.02
N SER A 152 -9.50 9.82 12.59
CA SER A 152 -9.11 9.74 14.00
C SER A 152 -10.31 9.91 14.92
N LYS A 153 -11.15 10.95 14.70
CA LYS A 153 -12.36 11.18 15.50
C LYS A 153 -13.33 9.99 15.45
N ARG A 154 -13.52 9.39 14.27
CA ARG A 154 -14.37 8.19 14.09
C ARG A 154 -13.79 6.97 14.81
N ALA A 155 -12.48 6.79 14.78
CA ALA A 155 -11.79 5.69 15.47
C ALA A 155 -11.90 5.82 16.99
N GLU A 156 -11.68 7.02 17.53
CA GLU A 156 -11.84 7.33 18.96
C GLU A 156 -13.27 7.07 19.45
N HIS A 157 -14.27 7.58 18.73
CA HIS A 157 -15.67 7.34 19.05
C HIS A 157 -16.03 5.84 19.05
N ARG A 158 -15.51 5.07 18.09
CA ARG A 158 -15.70 3.60 18.04
C ARG A 158 -15.03 2.90 19.21
N ALA A 159 -13.86 3.34 19.65
CA ALA A 159 -13.16 2.78 20.81
C ALA A 159 -13.95 3.01 22.11
N GLN A 160 -14.55 4.20 22.26
CA GLN A 160 -15.40 4.54 23.42
C GLN A 160 -16.64 3.65 23.50
N LEU A 161 -17.32 3.40 22.37
CA LEU A 161 -18.49 2.52 22.32
C LEU A 161 -18.18 1.05 22.62
N ASN A 162 -16.96 0.59 22.33
CA ASN A 162 -16.53 -0.79 22.52
C ASN A 162 -15.81 -1.03 23.86
N THR A 163 -15.68 0.00 24.71
CA THR A 163 -15.13 -0.16 26.05
C THR A 163 -16.22 -0.80 26.91
N PRO A 164 -16.02 -2.01 27.48
CA PRO A 164 -16.97 -2.59 28.40
C PRO A 164 -17.24 -1.57 29.50
N ALA A 165 -18.51 -1.25 29.75
CA ALA A 165 -18.87 -0.52 30.96
C ALA A 165 -18.22 -1.29 32.13
N ALA A 166 -17.28 -0.64 32.81
CA ALA A 166 -16.65 -1.23 33.98
C ALA A 166 -17.78 -1.69 34.90
N ALA A 167 -17.87 -3.01 35.10
CA ALA A 167 -18.84 -3.61 35.99
C ALA A 167 -18.61 -3.03 37.39
N ALA A 168 -19.51 -2.14 37.79
CA ALA A 168 -19.65 -1.63 39.15
C ALA A 168 -20.71 -2.45 39.87
#